data_AF-A0A2G6CFT8-F1
#
_entry.id   AF-A0A2G6CFT8-F1
#
_cell.length_a   1.000
_cell.length_b   1.000
_cell.length_c   1.000
_cell.angle_alpha   90.00
_cell.angle_beta   90.00
_cell.angle_gamma   90.00
#
_symmetry.space_group_name_H-M   'P 1'
#
loop_
_entity.id
_entity.type
_entity.pdbx_description
1 polymer ?
#
loop_
_entity_poly.entity_id
_entity_poly.type
_entity_poly.pdbx_seq_one_letter_code
_entity_poly.pdbx_strand_id
1 'polypeptide(L)'
;MNGFGFLWHPAVGIFLAGGAALVATSLWRARTQAQELRRERAGESLDDFLAALPDADPTLARIVYQTVQNIAFPTDPIPLRPGDDLIRDLGFDLMQVLTELVPEIARRSGRKAQTELRETSVAGLVAMFEAQT
;
A
#
# COMPACT_ATOMS: atom_id res chain seq x y z
N MET A 1 -29.32 43.29 2.39
CA MET A 1 -28.28 42.32 2.78
C MET A 1 -29.00 41.18 3.48
N ASN A 2 -29.26 40.11 2.74
CA ASN A 2 -30.10 39.00 3.21
C ASN A 2 -29.26 38.05 4.06
N GLY A 3 -29.83 37.66 5.20
CA GLY A 3 -29.16 36.98 6.29
C GLY A 3 -28.62 35.60 5.94
N PHE A 4 -27.44 35.31 6.50
CA PHE A 4 -26.93 33.96 6.67
C PHE A 4 -27.82 33.21 7.68
N GLY A 5 -28.91 32.64 7.20
CA GLY A 5 -29.60 31.55 7.89
C GLY A 5 -28.75 30.29 7.78
N PHE A 6 -27.67 30.21 8.54
CA PHE A 6 -26.85 29.01 8.64
C PHE A 6 -27.70 27.92 9.28
N LEU A 7 -28.03 26.89 8.51
CA LEU A 7 -28.82 25.74 8.90
C LEU A 7 -28.23 25.07 10.16
N TRP A 8 -28.72 25.45 11.34
CA TRP A 8 -28.44 24.75 12.58
C TRP A 8 -29.58 23.77 12.85
N HIS A 9 -29.59 22.67 12.09
CA HIS A 9 -30.45 21.52 12.37
C HIS A 9 -29.68 20.53 13.25
N PRO A 10 -30.24 20.06 14.39
CA PRO A 10 -29.56 19.12 15.30
C PRO A 10 -29.19 17.79 14.61
N ALA A 11 -29.88 17.44 13.52
CA ALA A 11 -29.54 16.32 12.66
C ALA A 11 -28.12 16.43 12.08
N VAL A 12 -27.64 17.63 11.76
CA VAL A 12 -26.29 17.87 11.22
C VAL A 12 -25.21 17.54 12.26
N GLY A 13 -25.45 17.89 13.53
CA GLY A 13 -24.53 17.55 14.63
C GLY A 13 -24.44 16.06 14.90
N ILE A 14 -25.57 15.33 14.82
CA ILE A 14 -25.62 13.87 15.00
C ILE A 14 -24.96 13.16 13.81
N PHE A 15 -25.18 13.62 12.58
CA PHE A 15 -24.50 13.06 11.39
C PHE A 15 -22.99 13.28 11.41
N LEU A 16 -22.53 14.47 11.83
CA LEU A 16 -21.09 14.74 11.97
C LEU A 16 -20.45 13.90 13.09
N ALA A 17 -21.11 13.78 14.25
CA ALA A 17 -20.63 12.94 15.34
C ALA A 17 -20.61 11.45 14.96
N GLY A 18 -21.66 10.96 14.29
CA GLY A 18 -21.73 9.58 13.79
C GLY A 18 -20.69 9.29 12.70
N GLY A 19 -20.50 10.21 11.76
CA GLY A 19 -19.48 10.10 10.72
C GLY A 19 -18.06 10.10 11.29
N ALA A 20 -17.77 10.99 12.24
CA ALA A 20 -16.47 11.04 12.92
C ALA A 20 -16.16 9.75 13.70
N ALA A 21 -17.16 9.16 14.36
CA ALA A 21 -17.00 7.89 15.08
C ALA A 21 -16.70 6.71 14.13
N LEU A 22 -17.32 6.65 12.95
CA LEU A 22 -17.03 5.63 11.94
C LEU A 22 -15.62 5.78 11.34
N VAL A 23 -15.20 7.01 11.06
CA VAL A 23 -13.84 7.28 10.59
C VAL A 23 -12.81 6.94 11.67
N ALA A 24 -13.07 7.29 12.94
CA ALA A 24 -12.17 6.98 14.05
C ALA A 24 -12.01 5.47 14.29
N THR A 25 -13.10 4.71 14.23
CA THR A 25 -13.06 3.24 14.40
C THR A 25 -12.36 2.54 13.24
N SER A 26 -12.55 3.02 12.00
CA SER A 26 -11.84 2.52 10.82
C SER A 26 -10.33 2.76 10.92
N LEU A 27 -9.92 3.98 11.27
CA LEU A 27 -8.52 4.33 11.50
C LEU A 27 -7.90 3.52 12.64
N TRP A 28 -8.67 3.21 13.68
CA TRP A 28 -8.19 2.42 14.80
C TRP A 28 -7.91 0.97 14.41
N ARG A 29 -8.79 0.34 13.62
CA ARG A 29 -8.57 -1.01 13.08
C ARG A 29 -7.35 -1.10 12.16
N ALA A 30 -7.20 -0.13 11.27
CA ALA A 30 -6.03 -0.05 10.38
C ALA A 30 -4.72 0.10 11.19
N ARG A 31 -4.75 0.90 12.26
CA ARG A 31 -3.59 1.06 13.16
C ARG A 31 -3.27 -0.22 13.93
N THR A 32 -4.25 -0.94 14.46
CA THR A 32 -4.00 -2.18 15.19
C THR A 32 -3.42 -3.25 14.29
N GLN A 33 -3.94 -3.41 13.06
CA GLN A 33 -3.41 -4.38 12.11
C GLN A 33 -1.98 -4.04 11.66
N ALA A 34 -1.68 -2.77 11.38
CA ALA A 34 -0.33 -2.33 11.08
C ALA A 34 0.65 -2.56 12.25
N GLN A 35 0.20 -2.36 13.49
CA GLN A 35 1.03 -2.64 14.68
C GLN A 35 1.25 -4.14 14.89
N GLU A 36 0.27 -4.98 14.61
CA GLU A 36 0.41 -6.44 14.66
C GLU A 36 1.40 -6.94 13.61
N LEU A 37 1.27 -6.50 12.35
CA LEU A 37 2.22 -6.83 11.29
C LEU A 37 3.65 -6.42 11.63
N ARG A 38 3.84 -5.26 12.27
CA ARG A 38 5.18 -4.84 12.72
C ARG A 38 5.75 -5.72 13.81
N ARG A 39 4.92 -6.12 14.79
CA ARG A 39 5.39 -6.98 15.87
C ARG A 39 5.75 -8.37 15.34
N GLU A 40 4.93 -8.90 14.45
CA GLU A 40 5.17 -10.21 13.83
C GLU A 40 6.45 -10.22 12.99
N ARG A 41 6.74 -9.11 12.31
CA ARG A 41 7.87 -9.00 11.37
C ARG A 41 9.07 -8.25 11.95
N ALA A 42 9.08 -8.04 13.27
CA ALA A 42 10.16 -7.32 13.93
C ALA A 42 11.48 -8.09 13.75
N GLY A 43 12.43 -7.51 13.03
CA GLY A 43 13.72 -8.12 12.73
C GLY A 43 13.86 -8.64 11.29
N GLU A 44 12.77 -8.67 10.51
CA GLU A 44 12.85 -8.90 9.07
C GLU A 44 13.42 -7.69 8.34
N SER A 45 14.19 -7.97 7.29
CA SER A 45 14.93 -6.97 6.53
C SER A 45 14.70 -7.14 5.02
N LEU A 46 15.21 -6.17 4.25
CA LEU A 46 15.28 -6.31 2.79
C LEU A 46 16.07 -7.56 2.38
N ASP A 47 17.10 -7.94 3.12
CA ASP A 47 17.91 -9.11 2.78
C ASP A 47 17.10 -10.41 2.96
N ASP A 48 16.23 -10.49 3.97
CA ASP A 48 15.30 -11.61 4.14
C ASP A 48 14.28 -11.68 3.00
N PHE A 49 13.78 -10.51 2.55
CA PHE A 49 12.90 -10.42 1.39
C PHE A 49 13.59 -10.90 0.10
N LEU A 50 14.83 -10.49 -0.14
CA LEU A 50 15.61 -10.93 -1.30
C LEU A 50 15.96 -12.42 -1.22
N ALA A 51 16.29 -12.92 -0.02
CA ALA A 51 16.54 -14.34 0.21
C ALA A 51 15.29 -15.21 -0.05
N ALA A 52 14.10 -14.67 0.16
CA ALA A 52 12.83 -15.33 -0.14
C ALA A 52 12.48 -15.34 -1.64
N LEU A 53 13.25 -14.64 -2.49
CA LEU A 53 13.11 -14.60 -3.95
C LEU A 53 14.44 -14.94 -4.65
N PRO A 54 14.99 -16.16 -4.46
CA PRO A 54 16.33 -16.51 -4.94
C PRO A 54 16.45 -16.55 -6.47
N ASP A 55 15.35 -16.80 -7.17
CA ASP A 55 15.30 -16.90 -8.63
C ASP A 55 15.06 -15.54 -9.31
N ALA A 56 14.80 -14.48 -8.53
CA ALA A 56 14.51 -13.14 -9.06
C ALA A 56 15.77 -12.29 -9.21
N ASP A 57 15.77 -11.34 -10.15
CA ASP A 57 16.74 -10.27 -10.28
C ASP A 57 16.75 -9.44 -8.98
N PRO A 58 17.83 -9.49 -8.19
CA PRO A 58 17.88 -8.83 -6.89
C PRO A 58 17.82 -7.30 -7.01
N THR A 59 18.19 -6.74 -8.16
CA THR A 59 18.08 -5.30 -8.43
C THR A 59 16.62 -4.91 -8.60
N LEU A 60 15.88 -5.67 -9.41
CA LEU A 60 14.46 -5.44 -9.62
C LEU A 60 13.67 -5.67 -8.33
N ALA A 61 13.91 -6.78 -7.63
CA ALA A 61 13.25 -7.09 -6.37
C ALA A 61 13.46 -5.97 -5.32
N ARG A 62 14.68 -5.41 -5.24
CA ARG A 62 14.98 -4.25 -4.39
C ARG A 62 14.22 -2.99 -4.82
N ILE A 63 14.10 -2.72 -6.12
CA ILE A 63 13.33 -1.58 -6.63
C ILE A 63 11.85 -1.72 -6.25
N VAL A 64 11.28 -2.91 -6.46
CA VAL A 64 9.88 -3.21 -6.10
C VAL A 64 9.68 -3.00 -4.60
N TYR A 65 10.52 -3.63 -3.76
CA TYR A 65 10.45 -3.49 -2.30
C TYR A 65 10.45 -2.03 -1.87
N GLN A 66 11.45 -1.26 -2.31
CA GLN A 66 11.58 0.14 -1.91
C GLN A 66 10.42 1.00 -2.39
N THR A 67 9.90 0.72 -3.59
CA THR A 67 8.81 1.51 -4.17
C THR A 67 7.50 1.23 -3.43
N VAL A 68 7.20 -0.04 -3.17
CA VAL A 68 6.05 -0.45 -2.35
C VAL A 68 6.16 0.17 -0.96
N GLN A 69 7.32 0.09 -0.32
CA GLN A 69 7.52 0.60 1.04
C GLN A 69 7.35 2.13 1.11
N ASN A 70 7.86 2.87 0.13
CA ASN A 70 7.72 4.33 0.07
C ASN A 70 6.28 4.78 -0.14
N ILE A 71 5.46 4.04 -0.89
CA ILE A 71 4.07 4.42 -1.17
C ILE A 71 3.13 3.94 -0.06
N ALA A 72 3.27 2.68 0.38
CA ALA A 72 2.41 2.11 1.41
C ALA A 72 2.70 2.64 2.82
N PHE A 73 3.99 2.83 3.15
CA PHE A 73 4.43 3.10 4.53
C PHE A 73 5.46 4.23 4.60
N PRO A 74 5.16 5.44 4.09
CA PRO A 74 6.13 6.54 3.99
C PRO A 74 6.68 7.03 5.34
N THR A 75 5.90 6.87 6.42
CA THR A 75 6.24 7.39 7.75
C THR A 75 6.73 6.31 8.71
N ASP A 76 6.40 5.05 8.45
CA ASP A 76 6.57 3.99 9.43
C ASP A 76 6.65 2.61 8.73
N PRO A 77 7.81 2.34 8.11
CA PRO A 77 8.00 1.21 7.21
C PRO A 77 7.80 -0.12 7.92
N ILE A 78 7.05 -1.00 7.30
CA ILE A 78 6.85 -2.39 7.72
C ILE A 78 7.65 -3.28 6.78
N PRO A 79 8.37 -4.30 7.28
CA PRO A 79 9.01 -5.29 6.42
C PRO A 79 7.98 -5.97 5.52
N LEU A 80 8.26 -5.96 4.22
CA LEU A 80 7.45 -6.61 3.20
C LEU A 80 7.89 -8.06 3.04
N ARG A 81 6.92 -8.95 2.83
CA ARG A 81 7.14 -10.34 2.42
C ARG A 81 6.70 -10.51 0.96
N PRO A 82 7.30 -11.44 0.19
CA PRO A 82 6.91 -11.66 -1.20
C PRO A 82 5.42 -12.03 -1.38
N GLY A 83 4.85 -12.74 -0.39
CA GLY A 83 3.44 -13.15 -0.39
C GLY A 83 2.45 -12.09 0.08
N ASP A 84 2.89 -10.88 0.41
CA ASP A 84 1.97 -9.81 0.81
C ASP A 84 1.08 -9.40 -0.36
N ASP A 85 -0.24 -9.44 -0.15
CA ASP A 85 -1.20 -8.92 -1.12
C ASP A 85 -1.24 -7.38 -1.05
N LEU A 86 -1.01 -6.73 -2.19
CA LEU A 86 -1.00 -5.27 -2.32
C LEU A 86 -2.31 -4.65 -1.81
N ILE A 87 -3.45 -5.27 -2.09
CA ILE A 87 -4.76 -4.68 -1.76
C ILE A 87 -5.17 -5.07 -0.35
N ARG A 88 -5.15 -6.37 -0.04
CA ARG A 88 -5.65 -6.90 1.23
C ARG A 88 -4.71 -6.63 2.39
N ASP A 89 -3.41 -6.83 2.19
CA ASP A 89 -2.43 -6.83 3.27
C ASP A 89 -1.73 -5.47 3.37
N LEU A 90 -1.46 -4.82 2.23
CA LEU A 90 -0.79 -3.51 2.18
C LEU A 90 -1.76 -2.33 1.99
N GLY A 91 -3.04 -2.59 1.73
CA GLY A 91 -4.08 -1.56 1.69
C GLY A 91 -4.06 -0.65 0.45
N PHE A 92 -3.36 -1.04 -0.61
CA PHE A 92 -3.43 -0.32 -1.89
C PHE A 92 -4.83 -0.45 -2.49
N ASP A 93 -5.29 0.61 -3.16
CA ASP A 93 -6.37 0.45 -4.13
C ASP A 93 -5.79 0.07 -5.51
N LEU A 94 -6.60 -0.59 -6.35
CA LEU A 94 -6.17 -1.03 -7.68
C LEU A 94 -5.71 0.12 -8.57
N MET A 95 -6.33 1.30 -8.44
CA MET A 95 -5.96 2.47 -9.23
C MET A 95 -4.58 2.97 -8.83
N GLN A 96 -4.29 3.08 -7.54
CA GLN A 96 -3.00 3.45 -6.99
C GLN A 96 -1.91 2.47 -7.44
N VAL A 97 -2.21 1.17 -7.48
CA VAL A 97 -1.27 0.18 -8.05
C VAL A 97 -0.97 0.52 -9.52
N LEU A 98 -1.98 0.78 -10.34
CA LEU A 98 -1.84 0.99 -11.77
C LEU A 98 -1.29 2.38 -12.15
N THR A 99 -1.58 3.42 -11.38
CA THR A 99 -1.25 4.82 -11.73
C THR A 99 -0.03 5.35 -11.00
N GLU A 100 0.33 4.77 -9.85
CA GLU A 100 1.47 5.22 -9.05
C GLU A 100 2.53 4.12 -8.94
N LEU A 101 2.16 2.94 -8.45
CA LEU A 101 3.12 1.88 -8.12
C LEU A 101 3.80 1.29 -9.35
N VAL A 102 3.02 0.78 -10.32
CA VAL A 102 3.54 0.17 -11.55
C VAL A 102 4.35 1.18 -12.39
N PRO A 103 3.87 2.41 -12.65
CA PRO A 103 4.65 3.40 -13.39
C PRO A 103 5.96 3.78 -12.70
N GLU A 104 5.96 3.88 -11.37
CA GLU A 104 7.18 4.22 -10.62
C GLU A 104 8.21 3.08 -10.65
N ILE A 105 7.78 1.82 -10.52
CA ILE A 105 8.67 0.66 -10.67
C ILE A 105 9.22 0.59 -12.10
N ALA A 106 8.39 0.82 -13.12
CA ALA A 106 8.81 0.88 -14.51
C ALA A 106 9.87 1.96 -14.73
N ARG A 107 9.63 3.17 -14.20
CA ARG A 107 10.55 4.30 -14.28
C ARG A 107 11.90 4.00 -13.63
N ARG A 108 11.91 3.36 -12.46
CA ARG A 108 13.13 3.06 -11.69
C ARG A 108 13.89 1.85 -12.22
N SER A 109 13.19 0.84 -12.73
CA SER A 109 13.79 -0.37 -13.30
C SER A 109 14.21 -0.22 -14.77
N GLY A 110 13.71 0.83 -15.45
CA GLY A 110 13.91 1.02 -16.89
C GLY A 110 13.11 0.05 -17.77
N ARG A 111 12.18 -0.70 -17.17
CA ARG A 111 11.35 -1.71 -17.83
C ARG A 111 9.99 -1.12 -18.21
N LYS A 112 9.26 -1.74 -19.14
CA LYS A 112 7.94 -1.25 -19.56
C LYS A 112 6.90 -1.57 -18.47
N ALA A 113 5.93 -0.66 -18.31
CA ALA A 113 4.75 -0.93 -17.51
C ALA A 113 3.79 -1.81 -18.32
N GLN A 114 3.31 -2.90 -17.73
CA GLN A 114 2.17 -3.64 -18.25
C GLN A 114 0.91 -3.28 -17.47
N THR A 115 -0.23 -3.27 -18.17
CA THR A 115 -1.52 -2.91 -17.59
C THR A 115 -2.22 -4.10 -16.92
N GLU A 116 -1.72 -5.32 -17.10
CA GLU A 116 -2.31 -6.54 -16.53
C GLU A 116 -1.51 -7.02 -15.30
N LEU A 117 -2.07 -6.81 -14.11
CA LEU A 117 -1.65 -7.52 -12.90
C LEU A 117 -2.28 -8.90 -12.89
N ARG A 118 -1.46 -9.94 -13.13
CA ARG A 118 -1.89 -11.34 -13.02
C ARG A 118 -2.01 -11.81 -11.58
N GLU A 119 -1.21 -11.20 -10.70
CA GLU A 119 -1.15 -11.52 -9.29
C GLU A 119 -0.99 -10.22 -8.50
N THR A 120 -1.77 -10.08 -7.44
CA THR A 120 -1.79 -8.89 -6.57
C THR A 120 -0.76 -8.98 -5.44
N SER A 121 0.20 -9.91 -5.51
CA SER A 121 1.26 -10.06 -4.52
C SER A 121 2.50 -9.20 -4.86
N VAL A 122 3.33 -8.91 -3.86
CA VAL A 122 4.62 -8.24 -4.08
C VAL A 122 5.54 -9.08 -4.98
N ALA A 123 5.56 -10.40 -4.81
CA ALA A 123 6.26 -11.32 -5.73
C ALA A 123 5.69 -11.26 -7.15
N GLY A 124 4.37 -11.14 -7.28
CA GLY A 124 3.68 -10.98 -8.56
C GLY A 124 4.13 -9.74 -9.32
N LEU A 125 4.37 -8.62 -8.63
CA LEU A 125 4.96 -7.43 -9.24
C LEU A 125 6.38 -7.68 -9.76
N VAL A 126 7.22 -8.37 -8.98
CA VAL A 126 8.58 -8.72 -9.41
C VAL A 126 8.50 -9.56 -10.69
N ALA A 127 7.74 -10.65 -10.67
CA ALA A 127 7.57 -11.55 -11.82
C ALA A 127 7.01 -10.83 -13.06
N MET A 128 6.06 -9.91 -12.89
CA MET A 128 5.50 -9.11 -13.98
C MET A 128 6.56 -8.26 -14.70
N PHE A 129 7.51 -7.70 -13.95
CA PHE A 129 8.61 -6.93 -14.53
C PHE A 129 9.73 -7.81 -15.07
N GLU A 130 9.93 -9.02 -14.54
CA GLU A 130 10.89 -10.00 -15.05
C GLU A 130 10.54 -10.59 -16.40
N ALA A 131 9.26 -10.82 -16.65
CA ALA A 131 8.77 -11.33 -17.94
C ALA A 131 9.02 -10.36 -19.12
N GLN A 132 9.62 -9.20 -18.89
CA GLN A 132 9.87 -8.14 -19.87
C GLN A 132 11.35 -7.94 -20.22
N THR A 133 12.20 -8.85 -19.75
CA THR A 133 13.65 -8.87 -20.07
C THR A 133 13.93 -9.53 -21.41
#